data_AF-A0A662BII0-F1
#
_entry.id   AF-A0A662BII0-F1
#
_cell.length_a   1.000
_cell.length_b   1.000
_cell.length_c   1.000
_cell.angle_alpha   90.00
_cell.angle_beta   90.00
_cell.angle_gamma   90.00
#
_symmetry.space_group_name_H-M   'P 1'
#
loop_
_entity.id
_entity.type
_entity.pdbx_description
1 polymer ?
#
loop_
_entity_poly.entity_id
_entity_poly.type
_entity_poly.pdbx_seq_one_letter_code
_entity_poly.pdbx_strand_id
1 'polypeptide(L)'
;YADLTGDDKPFDAHDAMGDVMATIDVTERLAEINGVSVLNEAEEVAHAPAAAEDLVDISRPEGFCDFAGKLKYDKDGLIVFNFGKNMGQPVVGDPSYARWMLGTDFPEQTKEIIRKELGG
;
A
#
# COMPACT_ATOMS: atom_id res chain seq x y z
N TYR A 1 15.81 24.74 -40.05
CA TYR A 1 14.66 23.83 -40.00
C TYR A 1 14.55 23.35 -38.58
N ALA A 2 13.60 23.93 -37.84
CA ALA A 2 13.21 23.51 -36.51
C ALA A 2 12.18 22.38 -36.64
N ASP A 3 12.25 21.36 -35.79
CA ASP A 3 11.12 21.00 -34.92
C ASP A 3 11.60 20.15 -33.73
N LEU A 4 10.99 20.39 -32.59
CA LEU A 4 11.22 19.82 -31.27
C LEU A 4 10.07 18.83 -30.96
N THR A 5 10.30 17.97 -29.96
CA THR A 5 9.28 17.25 -29.15
C THR A 5 8.70 15.95 -29.71
N GLY A 6 8.62 14.95 -28.83
CA GLY A 6 7.89 13.70 -29.06
C GLY A 6 8.52 12.50 -28.36
N ASP A 7 8.48 12.50 -27.02
CA ASP A 7 8.48 11.25 -26.24
C ASP A 7 7.49 10.26 -26.87
N ASP A 8 7.93 9.02 -27.06
CA ASP A 8 7.10 7.81 -26.94
C ASP A 8 8.03 6.62 -27.21
N LYS A 9 8.58 6.01 -26.15
CA LYS A 9 9.10 4.65 -26.25
C LYS A 9 7.89 3.71 -26.36
N PRO A 10 7.65 3.01 -27.47
CA PRO A 10 6.75 1.89 -27.44
C PRO A 10 7.59 0.71 -26.93
N PHE A 11 7.68 0.52 -25.62
CA PHE A 11 7.99 -0.82 -25.15
C PHE A 11 6.78 -1.67 -25.52
N ASP A 12 7.00 -2.57 -26.48
CA ASP A 12 6.01 -3.51 -27.00
C ASP A 12 5.41 -4.30 -25.83
N ALA A 13 4.11 -4.18 -25.62
CA ALA A 13 3.36 -4.72 -24.48
C ALA A 13 3.20 -6.27 -24.53
N HIS A 14 4.09 -6.94 -25.26
CA HIS A 14 4.08 -8.38 -25.52
C HIS A 14 5.44 -9.05 -25.25
N ASP A 15 6.34 -8.41 -24.52
CA ASP A 15 7.62 -9.01 -24.10
C ASP A 15 7.70 -9.06 -22.58
N ALA A 16 8.13 -10.20 -22.02
CA ALA A 16 8.33 -10.39 -20.57
C ALA A 16 9.29 -9.32 -20.01
N MET A 17 10.17 -8.78 -20.86
CA MET A 17 11.06 -7.67 -20.51
C MET A 17 10.30 -6.36 -20.22
N GLY A 18 9.20 -6.09 -20.93
CA GLY A 18 8.36 -4.92 -20.67
C GLY A 18 7.70 -4.99 -19.29
N ASP A 19 7.16 -6.16 -18.94
CA ASP A 19 6.57 -6.41 -17.62
C ASP A 19 7.60 -6.32 -16.49
N VAL A 20 8.82 -6.82 -16.72
CA VAL A 20 9.95 -6.71 -15.78
C VAL A 20 10.30 -5.24 -15.55
N MET A 21 10.46 -4.45 -16.61
CA MET A 21 10.79 -3.02 -16.52
C MET A 21 9.67 -2.20 -15.84
N ALA A 22 8.41 -2.53 -16.12
CA ALA A 22 7.28 -1.89 -15.44
C ALA A 22 7.24 -2.23 -13.94
N THR A 23 7.54 -3.48 -13.57
CA THR A 23 7.62 -3.91 -12.18
C THR A 23 8.74 -3.17 -11.43
N ILE A 24 9.88 -2.96 -12.10
CA ILE A 24 11.02 -2.19 -11.57
C ILE A 24 10.61 -0.73 -11.28
N ASP A 25 10.04 -0.01 -12.24
CA ASP A 25 9.63 1.40 -12.06
C ASP A 25 8.64 1.57 -10.90
N VAL A 26 7.65 0.67 -10.80
CA VAL A 26 6.69 0.69 -9.68
C VAL A 26 7.38 0.43 -8.34
N THR A 27 8.31 -0.53 -8.29
CA THR A 27 9.02 -0.89 -7.06
C THR A 27 9.93 0.24 -6.58
N GLU A 28 10.65 0.88 -7.49
CA GLU A 28 11.52 2.03 -7.20
C GLU A 28 10.69 3.19 -6.62
N ARG A 29 9.55 3.52 -7.24
CA ARG A 29 8.64 4.56 -6.72
C ARG A 29 8.08 4.24 -5.34
N LEU A 30 7.70 2.98 -5.10
CA LEU A 30 7.22 2.57 -3.77
C LEU A 30 8.34 2.65 -2.73
N ALA A 31 9.58 2.33 -3.09
CA ALA A 31 10.73 2.49 -2.21
C ALA A 31 11.00 3.96 -1.88
N GLU A 32 10.92 4.86 -2.86
CA GLU A 32 11.02 6.31 -2.64
C GLU A 32 9.95 6.83 -1.66
N ILE A 33 8.69 6.43 -1.87
CA ILE A 33 7.56 6.83 -1.00
C ILE A 33 7.76 6.34 0.43
N ASN A 34 8.28 5.11 0.60
CA ASN A 34 8.48 4.49 1.91
C ASN A 34 9.86 4.81 2.54
N GLY A 35 10.73 5.58 1.85
CA GLY A 35 12.06 5.92 2.34
C GLY A 35 13.03 4.73 2.45
N VAL A 36 12.79 3.68 1.66
CA VAL A 36 13.56 2.44 1.65
C VAL A 36 14.63 2.52 0.56
N SER A 37 15.88 2.15 0.89
CA SER A 37 16.97 2.14 -0.08
C SER A 37 16.95 0.84 -0.88
N VAL A 38 16.67 0.92 -2.18
CA VAL A 38 16.93 -0.18 -3.12
C VAL A 38 18.41 -0.11 -3.50
N LEU A 39 19.17 -1.19 -3.31
CA LEU A 39 20.58 -1.20 -3.69
C LEU A 39 20.69 -1.16 -5.22
N ASN A 40 21.49 -0.23 -5.74
CA ASN A 40 22.21 -0.45 -6.98
C ASN A 40 23.63 -0.88 -6.58
N GLU A 41 24.02 -2.10 -6.91
CA GLU A 41 25.43 -2.42 -6.97
C GLU A 41 25.79 -2.55 -8.45
N ALA A 42 26.71 -1.67 -8.85
CA ALA A 42 27.30 -1.54 -10.18
C ALA A 42 27.22 -2.79 -11.08
N GLU A 43 26.59 -2.60 -12.24
CA GLU A 43 26.70 -3.37 -13.49
C GLU A 43 26.00 -4.73 -13.65
N GLU A 44 25.23 -5.24 -12.69
CA GLU A 44 24.21 -6.28 -12.98
C GLU A 44 22.91 -5.98 -12.26
N VAL A 45 21.83 -5.91 -13.05
CA VAL A 45 20.41 -5.65 -12.70
C VAL A 45 20.11 -5.79 -11.20
N ALA A 46 20.21 -4.68 -10.48
CA ALA A 46 19.92 -4.61 -9.05
C ALA A 46 18.62 -3.83 -8.85
N HIS A 47 17.51 -4.58 -8.75
CA HIS A 47 16.20 -4.03 -8.38
C HIS A 47 15.59 -4.79 -7.20
N ALA A 48 16.45 -5.44 -6.40
CA ALA A 48 16.02 -6.14 -5.21
C ALA A 48 16.21 -5.22 -4.00
N PRO A 49 15.19 -5.04 -3.15
CA PRO A 49 15.37 -4.42 -1.83
C PRO A 49 16.48 -5.13 -1.04
N ALA A 50 17.20 -4.35 -0.23
CA ALA A 50 18.41 -4.81 0.45
C ALA A 50 18.15 -5.94 1.45
N ALA A 51 16.94 -6.01 2.00
CA ALA A 51 16.49 -7.04 2.95
C ALA A 51 15.02 -7.45 2.75
N ALA A 52 14.59 -8.53 3.41
CA ALA A 52 13.19 -8.96 3.37
C ALA A 52 12.25 -7.98 4.09
N GLU A 53 12.78 -7.27 5.09
CA GLU A 53 12.08 -6.23 5.84
C GLU A 53 11.74 -5.02 4.94
N ASP A 54 12.65 -4.66 4.03
CA ASP A 54 12.44 -3.58 3.05
C ASP A 54 11.28 -3.90 2.10
N LEU A 55 11.09 -5.18 1.72
CA LEU A 55 9.92 -5.62 0.94
C LEU A 55 8.61 -5.41 1.72
N VAL A 56 8.64 -5.66 3.03
CA VAL A 56 7.46 -5.52 3.88
C VAL A 56 7.04 -4.06 3.96
N ASP A 57 8.00 -3.15 4.06
CA ASP A 57 7.73 -1.71 4.14
C ASP A 57 7.27 -1.15 2.79
N ILE A 58 7.86 -1.59 1.68
CA ILE A 58 7.43 -1.20 0.31
C ILE A 58 6.02 -1.73 -0.03
N SER A 59 5.67 -2.92 0.46
CA SER A 59 4.42 -3.60 0.13
C SER A 59 3.23 -3.17 0.99
N ARG A 60 3.45 -2.50 2.12
CA ARG A 60 2.38 -2.05 3.01
C ARG A 60 1.92 -0.64 2.63
N PRO A 61 0.61 -0.42 2.41
CA PRO A 61 0.09 0.92 2.23
C PRO A 61 0.26 1.77 3.51
N GLU A 62 0.33 3.08 3.35
CA GLU A 62 0.41 4.02 4.47
C GLU A 62 -0.72 3.79 5.48
N GLY A 63 -0.36 3.78 6.78
CA GLY A 63 -1.32 3.53 7.85
C GLY A 63 -1.87 2.11 7.88
N PHE A 64 -1.16 1.12 7.30
CA PHE A 64 -1.58 -0.28 7.30
C PHE A 64 -2.02 -0.76 8.69
N CYS A 65 -3.26 -1.23 8.79
CA CYS A 65 -3.86 -1.72 10.04
C CYS A 65 -4.42 -3.13 9.86
N ASP A 66 -5.06 -3.42 8.73
CA ASP A 66 -5.59 -4.74 8.41
C ASP A 66 -5.31 -5.20 6.98
N PHE A 67 -5.19 -6.52 6.79
CA PHE A 67 -4.92 -7.14 5.49
C PHE A 67 -6.06 -6.90 4.49
N ALA A 68 -7.29 -6.69 4.98
CA ALA A 68 -8.44 -6.41 4.13
C ALA A 68 -8.49 -4.93 3.67
N GLY A 69 -7.62 -4.07 4.21
CA GLY A 69 -7.56 -2.64 3.92
C GLY A 69 -8.84 -1.89 4.31
N LYS A 70 -9.57 -2.37 5.32
CA LYS A 70 -10.84 -1.79 5.80
C LYS A 70 -10.63 -0.84 6.97
N LEU A 71 -9.47 -0.92 7.61
CA LEU A 71 -9.04 -0.07 8.70
C LEU A 71 -7.67 0.52 8.34
N LYS A 72 -7.37 1.69 8.88
CA LYS A 72 -6.04 2.27 8.83
C LYS A 72 -5.76 3.10 10.07
N TYR A 73 -4.49 3.33 10.37
CA TYR A 73 -4.09 4.36 11.31
C TYR A 73 -4.15 5.72 10.64
N ASP A 74 -4.71 6.71 11.33
CA ASP A 74 -4.57 8.11 10.95
C ASP A 74 -3.24 8.70 11.44
N LYS A 75 -2.99 9.96 11.09
CA LYS A 75 -1.80 10.73 11.50
C LYS A 75 -1.65 10.89 13.03
N ASP A 76 -2.74 10.75 13.77
CA ASP A 76 -2.78 10.90 15.22
C ASP A 76 -2.68 9.52 15.92
N GLY A 77 -2.50 8.44 15.14
CA GLY A 77 -2.36 7.06 15.61
C GLY A 77 -3.69 6.37 15.93
N LEU A 78 -4.83 6.95 15.56
CA LEU A 78 -6.15 6.38 15.81
C LEU A 78 -6.56 5.44 14.68
N ILE A 79 -7.24 4.35 15.03
CA ILE A 79 -7.80 3.44 14.03
C ILE A 79 -9.07 4.05 13.44
N VAL A 80 -9.02 4.32 12.14
CA VAL A 80 -10.13 4.88 11.36
C VAL A 80 -10.59 3.89 10.30
N PHE A 81 -11.85 4.02 9.87
CA PHE A 81 -12.33 3.23 8.73
C PHE A 81 -11.64 3.68 7.44
N ASN A 82 -11.25 2.73 6.60
CA ASN A 82 -10.61 3.00 5.30
C ASN A 82 -11.54 2.73 4.10
N PHE A 83 -12.84 2.60 4.34
CA PHE A 83 -13.83 2.33 3.30
C PHE A 83 -15.23 2.81 3.68
N GLY A 84 -16.13 2.80 2.69
CA GLY A 84 -17.55 3.05 2.88
C GLY A 84 -17.85 4.49 3.29
N LYS A 85 -19.07 4.70 3.79
CA LYS A 85 -19.58 6.03 4.17
C LYS A 85 -18.89 6.64 5.40
N ASN A 86 -18.21 5.83 6.22
CA ASN A 86 -17.52 6.26 7.43
C ASN A 86 -16.00 6.39 7.21
N MET A 87 -15.52 6.37 5.97
CA MET A 87 -14.09 6.48 5.65
C MET A 87 -13.46 7.72 6.31
N GLY A 88 -12.33 7.52 6.99
CA GLY A 88 -11.60 8.55 7.74
C GLY A 88 -12.14 8.83 9.14
N GLN A 89 -13.27 8.23 9.55
CA GLN A 89 -13.80 8.39 10.90
C GLN A 89 -13.20 7.35 11.86
N PRO A 90 -12.91 7.72 13.13
CA PRO A 90 -12.45 6.78 14.14
C PRO A 90 -13.45 5.65 14.37
N VAL A 91 -12.95 4.43 14.56
CA VAL A 91 -13.78 3.24 14.85
C VAL A 91 -14.63 3.46 16.11
N VAL A 92 -14.05 4.09 17.13
CA VAL A 92 -14.73 4.46 18.38
C VAL A 92 -15.81 5.53 18.20
N GLY A 93 -15.75 6.32 17.12
CA GLY A 93 -16.69 7.40 16.82
C GLY A 93 -18.04 6.92 16.29
N ASP A 94 -18.10 5.73 15.68
CA ASP A 94 -19.36 5.09 15.26
C ASP A 94 -19.41 3.60 15.67
N PRO A 95 -19.74 3.33 16.95
CA PRO A 95 -19.87 1.96 17.44
C PRO A 95 -20.96 1.15 16.75
N SER A 96 -21.95 1.79 16.14
CA SER A 96 -23.02 1.11 15.41
C SER A 96 -22.51 0.55 14.08
N TYR A 97 -21.72 1.35 13.35
CA TYR A 97 -21.06 0.89 12.13
C TYR A 97 -20.02 -0.19 12.41
N ALA A 98 -19.24 -0.04 13.48
CA ALA A 98 -18.30 -1.05 13.94
C ALA A 98 -19.01 -2.38 14.30
N ARG A 99 -20.14 -2.32 15.02
CA ARG A 99 -20.97 -3.51 15.33
C ARG A 99 -21.55 -4.18 14.08
N TRP A 100 -21.94 -3.41 13.07
CA TRP A 100 -22.37 -3.95 11.79
C TRP A 100 -21.22 -4.74 11.10
N MET A 101 -20.00 -4.20 11.11
CA MET A 101 -18.83 -4.92 10.58
C MET A 101 -18.56 -6.23 11.33
N LEU A 102 -18.70 -6.23 12.67
CA LEU A 102 -18.56 -7.45 13.48
C LEU A 102 -19.57 -8.54 13.12
N GLY A 103 -20.79 -8.15 12.73
CA GLY A 103 -21.87 -9.07 12.33
C GLY A 103 -21.89 -9.46 10.84
N THR A 104 -20.99 -8.91 10.02
CA THR A 104 -20.93 -9.13 8.56
C THR A 104 -19.74 -10.01 8.20
N ASP A 105 -19.61 -10.40 6.93
CA ASP A 105 -18.53 -11.25 6.42
C ASP A 105 -17.21 -10.50 6.19
N PHE A 106 -16.70 -9.83 7.23
CA PHE A 106 -15.33 -9.29 7.23
C PHE A 106 -14.33 -10.34 7.77
N PRO A 107 -13.07 -10.30 7.32
CA PRO A 107 -12.01 -11.15 7.84
C PRO A 107 -11.87 -11.04 9.36
N GLU A 108 -11.54 -12.15 10.01
CA GLU A 108 -11.49 -12.21 11.48
C GLU A 108 -10.47 -11.23 12.06
N GLN A 109 -9.32 -11.05 11.39
CA GLN A 109 -8.30 -10.08 11.79
C GLN A 109 -8.86 -8.65 11.88
N THR A 110 -9.67 -8.22 10.90
CA THR A 110 -10.36 -6.91 10.93
C THR A 110 -11.33 -6.83 12.10
N LYS A 111 -12.08 -7.91 12.38
CA LYS A 111 -13.04 -7.96 13.49
C LYS A 111 -12.35 -7.93 14.85
N GLU A 112 -11.24 -8.65 15.02
CA GLU A 112 -10.45 -8.65 16.25
C GLU A 112 -9.93 -7.25 16.60
N ILE A 113 -9.42 -6.52 15.60
CA ILE A 113 -9.00 -5.13 15.78
C ILE A 113 -10.18 -4.27 16.25
N ILE A 114 -11.34 -4.38 15.60
CA ILE A 114 -12.54 -3.62 16.01
C ILE A 114 -12.96 -3.96 17.44
N ARG A 115 -12.93 -5.25 17.83
CA ARG A 115 -13.28 -5.65 19.21
C ARG A 115 -12.30 -5.06 20.22
N LYS A 116 -11.00 -5.04 19.90
CA LYS A 116 -9.96 -4.47 20.76
C LYS A 116 -10.16 -2.97 20.94
N GLU A 117 -10.47 -2.24 19.86
CA GLU A 117 -10.71 -0.79 19.91
C GLU A 117 -12.00 -0.41 20.64
N LEU A 118 -13.03 -1.26 20.61
CA LEU A 118 -14.31 -1.00 21.29
C LEU A 118 -14.37 -1.49 22.74
N GLY A 119 -13.51 -2.46 23.10
CA GLY A 119 -13.49 -3.12 24.41
C GLY A 119 -12.29 -2.77 25.29
N GLY A 120 -11.46 -1.83 24.84
CA GLY A 120 -10.38 -1.21 25.62
C GLY A 120 -10.85 -0.08 26.52
#